data_AF-A0A1H6JEF8-F1
#
_entry.id   AF-A0A1H6JEF8-F1
#
_cell.length_a   1.000
_cell.length_b   1.000
_cell.length_c   1.000
_cell.angle_alpha   90.00
_cell.angle_beta   90.00
_cell.angle_gamma   90.00
#
_symmetry.space_group_name_H-M   'P 1'
#
loop_
_entity.id
_entity.type
_entity.pdbx_description
1 polymer ?
#
loop_
_entity_poly.entity_id
_entity_poly.type
_entity_poly.pdbx_seq_one_letter_code
_entity_poly.pdbx_strand_id
1 'polypeptide(L)'
;MNTDKTKVHFTDNYLISPTNPIEVNLIGAGGTGSKVLTALMEMSHSLTELGHAGLQVRLWDDDIITEANLGRQRFSPSETGLYKSVALINRVNRFMGTNWKAETQKFERNSLGGLPENTKATIYISCVDNVKTRFAIAEMLTAMSKQRRANRDEPKYWLDFGNSQHTGQVILSTIGSIKQPDSEKYETVASLPMVTDEFGDLLKQSEQTDNTPSCSLAEALEKQDLYINATLAQMGCSLLWNMFRFGMTENRGFFINLKNFHTQPLKVA
;
A
#
# COMPACT_ATOMS: atom_id res chain seq x y z
N MET A 1 3.89 25.56 -32.33
CA MET A 1 2.95 24.57 -31.76
C MET A 1 3.45 24.27 -30.36
N ASN A 2 2.74 24.71 -29.32
CA ASN A 2 3.00 24.20 -27.97
C ASN A 2 2.45 22.77 -27.95
N THR A 3 3.33 21.79 -28.07
CA THR A 3 2.99 20.42 -27.70
C THR A 3 2.83 20.40 -26.18
N ASP A 4 1.62 20.14 -25.70
CA ASP A 4 1.37 19.94 -24.27
C ASP A 4 2.32 18.84 -23.78
N LYS A 5 3.21 19.20 -22.85
CA LYS A 5 4.18 18.25 -22.30
C LYS A 5 3.42 17.21 -21.49
N THR A 6 3.85 15.95 -21.57
CA THR A 6 3.29 14.89 -20.73
C THR A 6 3.59 15.20 -19.27
N LYS A 7 2.56 15.17 -18.42
CA LYS A 7 2.68 15.32 -16.98
C LYS A 7 3.24 14.05 -16.35
N VAL A 8 4.29 14.21 -15.54
CA VAL A 8 4.92 13.09 -14.83
C VAL A 8 5.26 13.48 -13.39
N HIS A 9 5.24 12.50 -12.52
CA HIS A 9 5.86 12.61 -11.20
C HIS A 9 7.20 11.89 -11.23
N PHE A 10 8.28 12.62 -10.98
CA PHE A 10 9.58 12.01 -10.72
C PHE A 10 9.62 11.52 -9.28
N THR A 11 10.05 10.26 -9.14
CA THR A 11 10.21 9.59 -7.85
C THR A 11 11.37 10.24 -7.09
N ASP A 12 11.24 10.34 -5.77
CA ASP A 12 12.30 10.85 -4.93
C ASP A 12 13.60 10.02 -5.12
N ASN A 13 14.71 10.72 -5.33
CA ASN A 13 16.01 10.10 -5.63
C ASN A 13 16.45 9.06 -4.59
N TYR A 14 16.04 9.21 -3.33
CA TYR A 14 16.37 8.23 -2.29
C TYR A 14 15.80 6.84 -2.60
N LEU A 15 14.66 6.73 -3.28
CA LEU A 15 14.10 5.43 -3.68
C LEU A 15 14.84 4.81 -4.86
N ILE A 16 15.63 5.57 -5.61
CA ILE A 16 16.32 5.07 -6.83
C ILE A 16 17.71 4.57 -6.50
N SER A 17 18.41 5.26 -5.59
CA SER A 17 19.76 4.89 -5.18
C SER A 17 19.92 5.01 -3.67
N PRO A 18 19.20 4.20 -2.88
CA PRO A 18 19.34 4.22 -1.44
C PRO A 18 20.63 3.54 -0.98
N THR A 19 21.15 4.01 0.15
CA THR A 19 22.29 3.38 0.83
C THR A 19 21.90 2.17 1.67
N ASN A 20 20.60 2.00 1.96
CA ASN A 20 20.06 0.96 2.84
C ASN A 20 18.68 0.53 2.32
N PRO A 21 18.13 -0.63 2.71
CA PRO A 21 16.80 -1.06 2.27
C PRO A 21 15.72 0.01 2.52
N ILE A 22 14.75 0.16 1.63
CA ILE A 22 13.67 1.14 1.85
C ILE A 22 12.69 0.60 2.89
N GLU A 23 12.46 1.37 3.96
CA GLU A 23 11.48 1.02 4.99
C GLU A 23 10.05 1.16 4.43
N VAL A 24 9.25 0.10 4.57
CA VAL A 24 7.86 0.03 4.09
C VAL A 24 6.96 -0.42 5.23
N ASN A 25 5.93 0.36 5.52
CA ASN A 25 4.82 -0.08 6.39
C ASN A 25 3.66 -0.58 5.54
N LEU A 26 3.41 -1.89 5.57
CA LEU A 26 2.22 -2.52 5.00
C LEU A 26 1.17 -2.66 6.10
N ILE A 27 0.02 -2.03 5.91
CA ILE A 27 -1.05 -1.89 6.90
C ILE A 27 -2.25 -2.73 6.46
N GLY A 28 -2.56 -3.77 7.23
CA GLY A 28 -3.56 -4.78 6.94
C GLY A 28 -2.96 -6.05 6.33
N ALA A 29 -3.24 -7.19 6.96
CA ALA A 29 -2.79 -8.54 6.59
C ALA A 29 -3.92 -9.40 5.99
N GLY A 30 -5.02 -8.75 5.57
CA GLY A 30 -6.18 -9.42 4.97
C GLY A 30 -5.96 -9.97 3.56
N GLY A 31 -7.05 -10.08 2.80
CA GLY A 31 -7.05 -10.63 1.44
C GLY A 31 -6.09 -9.92 0.48
N THR A 32 -6.13 -8.59 0.43
CA THR A 32 -5.20 -7.81 -0.42
C THR A 32 -3.80 -7.76 0.19
N GLY A 33 -3.71 -7.47 1.49
CA GLY A 33 -2.43 -7.27 2.20
C GLY A 33 -1.50 -8.48 2.12
N SER A 34 -2.02 -9.69 2.29
CA SER A 34 -1.23 -10.93 2.14
C SER A 34 -0.65 -11.11 0.73
N LYS A 35 -1.38 -10.70 -0.31
CA LYS A 35 -0.92 -10.73 -1.71
C LYS A 35 0.09 -9.64 -2.00
N VAL A 36 -0.15 -8.44 -1.49
CA VAL A 36 0.81 -7.32 -1.59
C VAL A 36 2.12 -7.70 -0.90
N LEU A 37 2.09 -8.29 0.29
CA LEU A 37 3.30 -8.76 0.97
C LEU A 37 4.12 -9.74 0.10
N THR A 38 3.43 -10.68 -0.56
CA THR A 38 4.08 -11.64 -1.47
C THR A 38 4.73 -10.92 -2.66
N ALA A 39 4.02 -9.97 -3.27
CA ALA A 39 4.56 -9.18 -4.38
C ALA A 39 5.73 -8.27 -3.96
N LEU A 40 5.70 -7.70 -2.75
CA LEU A 40 6.82 -6.94 -2.18
C LEU A 40 8.05 -7.83 -1.96
N MET A 41 7.84 -9.09 -1.56
CA MET A 41 8.93 -10.05 -1.38
C MET A 41 9.63 -10.35 -2.72
N GLU A 42 8.85 -10.65 -3.76
CA GLU A 42 9.35 -10.85 -5.13
C GLU A 42 10.06 -9.58 -5.66
N MET A 43 9.46 -8.41 -5.41
CA MET A 43 10.01 -7.11 -5.78
C MET A 43 11.35 -6.86 -5.08
N SER A 44 11.43 -7.06 -3.77
CA SER A 44 12.65 -6.82 -2.99
C SER A 44 13.79 -7.71 -3.47
N HIS A 45 13.53 -9.00 -3.70
CA HIS A 45 14.53 -9.90 -4.25
C HIS A 45 15.01 -9.42 -5.63
N SER A 46 14.08 -9.06 -6.52
CA SER A 46 14.40 -8.54 -7.86
C SER A 46 15.21 -7.24 -7.80
N LEU A 47 14.90 -6.34 -6.87
CA LEU A 47 15.67 -5.12 -6.64
C LEU A 47 17.11 -5.45 -6.24
N THR A 48 17.30 -6.38 -5.31
CA THR A 48 18.64 -6.81 -4.87
C THR A 48 19.47 -7.40 -5.99
N GLU A 49 18.89 -8.25 -6.83
CA GLU A 49 19.58 -8.79 -8.03
C GLU A 49 19.97 -7.69 -9.03
N LEU A 50 19.25 -6.57 -9.04
CA LEU A 50 19.55 -5.40 -9.88
C LEU A 50 20.49 -4.39 -9.20
N GLY A 51 21.10 -4.74 -8.07
CA GLY A 51 22.05 -3.90 -7.34
C GLY A 51 21.42 -2.80 -6.46
N HIS A 52 20.10 -2.85 -6.26
CA HIS A 52 19.40 -1.96 -5.33
C HIS A 52 19.34 -2.56 -3.92
N ALA A 53 19.27 -1.73 -2.87
CA ALA A 53 19.29 -2.21 -1.48
C ALA A 53 18.04 -3.00 -1.03
N GLY A 54 17.09 -3.29 -1.92
CA GLY A 54 15.83 -3.97 -1.59
C GLY A 54 14.91 -3.19 -0.64
N LEU A 55 14.00 -3.92 0.00
CA LEU A 55 12.98 -3.41 0.93
C LEU A 55 13.14 -4.00 2.33
N GLN A 56 12.80 -3.21 3.35
CA GLN A 56 12.60 -3.65 4.72
C GLN A 56 11.14 -3.42 5.08
N VAL A 57 10.37 -4.50 5.20
CA VAL A 57 8.91 -4.40 5.39
C VAL A 57 8.54 -4.66 6.85
N ARG A 58 7.59 -3.86 7.34
CA ARG A 58 6.81 -4.14 8.55
C ARG A 58 5.34 -4.34 8.19
N LEU A 59 4.77 -5.47 8.62
CA LEU A 59 3.36 -5.77 8.44
C LEU A 59 2.59 -5.50 9.73
N TRP A 60 1.62 -4.60 9.66
CA TRP A 60 0.77 -4.18 10.77
C TRP A 60 -0.60 -4.81 10.66
N ASP A 61 -0.96 -5.66 11.61
CA ASP A 61 -2.29 -6.26 11.72
C ASP A 61 -2.45 -6.91 13.11
N ASP A 62 -3.55 -6.62 13.79
CA ASP A 62 -3.89 -7.15 15.10
C ASP A 62 -4.86 -8.33 15.07
N ASP A 63 -5.31 -8.76 13.89
CA ASP A 63 -6.23 -9.89 13.79
C ASP A 63 -5.50 -11.22 14.03
N ILE A 64 -6.23 -12.12 14.68
CA ILE A 64 -5.85 -13.52 14.85
C ILE A 64 -6.42 -14.35 13.70
N ILE A 65 -5.67 -15.35 13.28
CA ILE A 65 -6.09 -16.32 12.27
C ILE A 65 -7.17 -17.24 12.87
N THR A 66 -8.30 -17.29 12.17
CA THR A 66 -9.43 -18.18 12.47
C THR A 66 -9.66 -19.15 11.31
N GLU A 67 -10.51 -20.17 11.52
CA GLU A 67 -10.84 -21.15 10.47
C GLU A 67 -11.40 -20.51 9.19
N ALA A 68 -12.14 -19.40 9.32
CA ALA A 68 -12.67 -18.64 8.18
C ALA A 68 -11.57 -18.09 7.25
N ASN A 69 -10.33 -17.93 7.74
CA ASN A 69 -9.23 -17.36 6.98
C ASN A 69 -8.44 -18.40 6.15
N LEU A 70 -8.55 -19.69 6.46
CA LEU A 70 -7.72 -20.75 5.87
C LEU A 70 -7.86 -20.84 4.34
N GLY A 71 -9.09 -20.84 3.83
CA GLY A 71 -9.36 -20.97 2.39
C GLY A 71 -8.98 -19.73 1.58
N ARG A 72 -9.48 -18.55 1.99
CA ARG A 72 -9.38 -17.32 1.18
C ARG A 72 -8.04 -16.61 1.30
N GLN A 73 -7.47 -16.55 2.50
CA GLN A 73 -6.25 -15.80 2.77
C GLN A 73 -5.01 -16.71 2.74
N ARG A 74 -5.18 -17.99 2.40
CA ARG A 74 -4.12 -19.01 2.31
C ARG A 74 -3.32 -19.12 3.60
N PHE A 75 -4.04 -19.20 4.72
CA PHE A 75 -3.47 -19.63 6.00
C PHE A 75 -3.57 -21.15 6.12
N SER A 76 -2.61 -21.74 6.81
CA SER A 76 -2.59 -23.17 7.12
C SER A 76 -3.30 -23.45 8.44
N PRO A 77 -3.90 -24.64 8.61
CA PRO A 77 -4.56 -25.00 9.88
C PRO A 77 -3.64 -24.87 11.10
N SER A 78 -2.33 -25.09 10.92
CA SER A 78 -1.31 -24.94 11.97
C SER A 78 -1.02 -23.50 12.39
N GLU A 79 -1.48 -22.50 11.63
CA GLU A 79 -1.32 -21.08 11.96
C GLU A 79 -2.54 -20.51 12.70
N THR A 80 -3.62 -21.29 12.87
CA THR A 80 -4.80 -20.87 13.64
C THR A 80 -4.42 -20.46 15.06
N GLY A 81 -4.94 -19.33 15.53
CA GLY A 81 -4.60 -18.76 16.85
C GLY A 81 -3.35 -17.87 16.86
N LEU A 82 -2.59 -17.80 15.76
CA LEU A 82 -1.50 -16.82 15.61
C LEU A 82 -2.02 -15.50 15.03
N TYR A 83 -1.30 -14.41 15.29
CA TYR A 83 -1.53 -13.16 14.57
C TYR A 83 -1.25 -13.32 13.08
N LYS A 84 -2.12 -12.77 12.23
CA LYS A 84 -1.96 -12.80 10.76
C LYS A 84 -0.61 -12.20 10.34
N SER A 85 -0.25 -11.06 10.92
CA SER A 85 1.01 -10.38 10.67
C SER A 85 2.23 -11.27 10.94
N VAL A 86 2.25 -11.97 12.08
CA VAL A 86 3.34 -12.86 12.50
C VAL A 86 3.46 -14.06 11.56
N ALA A 87 2.34 -14.73 11.25
CA ALA A 87 2.35 -15.91 10.37
C ALA A 87 2.88 -15.57 8.97
N LEU A 88 2.40 -14.47 8.38
CA LEU A 88 2.81 -14.04 7.04
C LEU A 88 4.27 -13.60 6.99
N ILE A 89 4.74 -12.82 7.96
CA ILE A 89 6.14 -12.38 8.02
C ILE A 89 7.09 -13.56 8.21
N ASN A 90 6.75 -14.51 9.09
CA ASN A 90 7.56 -15.70 9.27
C ASN A 90 7.67 -16.53 7.99
N ARG A 91 6.58 -16.61 7.21
CA ARG A 91 6.57 -17.29 5.92
C ARG A 91 7.51 -16.61 4.91
N VAL A 92 7.43 -15.28 4.79
CA VAL A 92 8.30 -14.50 3.90
C VAL A 92 9.76 -14.61 4.30
N ASN A 93 10.07 -14.42 5.59
CA ASN A 93 11.43 -14.55 6.12
C ASN A 93 12.00 -15.96 5.89
N ARG A 94 11.17 -17.01 6.02
CA ARG A 94 11.60 -18.38 5.71
C ARG A 94 11.85 -18.60 4.22
N PHE A 95 11.06 -17.97 3.34
CA PHE A 95 11.15 -18.18 1.90
C PHE A 95 12.35 -17.47 1.28
N MET A 96 12.62 -16.22 1.68
CA MET A 96 13.68 -15.38 1.07
C MET A 96 14.89 -15.10 1.99
N GLY A 97 14.88 -15.57 3.24
CA GLY A 97 15.94 -15.25 4.20
C GLY A 97 15.94 -13.78 4.66
N THR A 98 14.79 -13.08 4.56
CA THR A 98 14.65 -11.68 5.00
C THR A 98 14.57 -11.55 6.51
N ASN A 99 14.71 -10.32 7.02
CA ASN A 99 14.51 -9.96 8.42
C ASN A 99 13.34 -8.95 8.59
N TRP A 100 12.25 -9.17 7.86
CA TRP A 100 11.06 -8.34 7.93
C TRP A 100 10.33 -8.55 9.26
N LYS A 101 9.56 -7.56 9.70
CA LYS A 101 8.97 -7.53 11.04
C LYS A 101 7.44 -7.53 11.00
N ALA A 102 6.84 -8.16 11.99
CA ALA A 102 5.41 -8.12 12.23
C ALA A 102 5.12 -7.20 13.41
N GLU A 103 4.06 -6.41 13.31
CA GLU A 103 3.53 -5.57 14.37
C GLU A 103 2.10 -6.07 14.65
N THR A 104 1.87 -6.61 15.84
CA THR A 104 0.60 -7.26 16.23
C THR A 104 -0.43 -6.28 16.80
N GLN A 105 -0.38 -5.04 16.30
CA GLN A 105 -1.19 -3.92 16.75
C GLN A 105 -1.69 -3.15 15.53
N LYS A 106 -2.76 -2.39 15.71
CA LYS A 106 -3.28 -1.50 14.68
C LYS A 106 -2.28 -0.38 14.38
N PHE A 107 -2.26 0.05 13.12
CA PHE A 107 -1.57 1.27 12.73
C PHE A 107 -2.45 2.48 13.10
N GLU A 108 -2.44 2.86 14.37
CA GLU A 108 -3.21 3.99 14.91
C GLU A 108 -2.43 4.73 16.00
N ARG A 109 -2.92 5.88 16.45
CA ARG A 109 -2.29 6.59 17.56
C ARG A 109 -2.37 5.76 18.84
N ASN A 110 -1.31 5.80 19.66
CA ASN A 110 -1.30 5.14 20.96
C ASN A 110 -2.29 5.83 21.94
N SER A 111 -2.48 5.23 23.11
CA SER A 111 -3.40 5.73 24.15
C SER A 111 -3.10 7.16 24.64
N LEU A 112 -1.88 7.66 24.43
CA LEU A 112 -1.44 9.01 24.76
C LEU A 112 -1.57 9.99 23.57
N GLY A 113 -2.15 9.56 22.46
CA GLY A 113 -2.29 10.34 21.23
C GLY A 113 -1.01 10.46 20.40
N GLY A 114 0.06 9.79 20.82
CA GLY A 114 1.35 9.72 20.12
C GLY A 114 1.37 8.70 18.99
N LEU A 115 2.43 8.75 18.19
CA LEU A 115 2.70 7.71 17.19
C LEU A 115 3.27 6.47 17.90
N PRO A 116 2.80 5.26 17.57
CA PRO A 116 3.44 4.03 18.01
C PRO A 116 4.91 3.96 17.59
N GLU A 117 5.68 3.14 18.31
CA GLU A 117 7.03 2.78 17.89
C GLU A 117 7.02 2.14 16.50
N ASN A 118 8.14 2.21 15.76
CA ASN A 118 8.28 1.59 14.43
C ASN A 118 7.36 2.12 13.31
N THR A 119 6.59 3.18 13.54
CA THR A 119 5.69 3.78 12.52
C THR A 119 6.39 4.55 11.41
N LYS A 120 7.69 4.82 11.55
CA LYS A 120 8.47 5.54 10.53
C LYS A 120 8.83 4.62 9.38
N ALA A 121 8.50 5.05 8.17
CA ALA A 121 8.84 4.39 6.92
C ALA A 121 8.86 5.43 5.81
N THR A 122 9.53 5.13 4.69
CA THR A 122 9.49 6.00 3.52
C THR A 122 8.21 5.78 2.70
N ILE A 123 7.72 4.53 2.68
CA ILE A 123 6.56 4.12 1.91
C ILE A 123 5.53 3.49 2.85
N TYR A 124 4.27 3.89 2.69
CA TYR A 124 3.13 3.35 3.40
C TYR A 124 2.20 2.70 2.40
N ILE A 125 1.72 1.50 2.71
CA ILE A 125 0.80 0.76 1.85
C ILE A 125 -0.39 0.33 2.70
N SER A 126 -1.58 0.82 2.40
CA SER A 126 -2.80 0.44 3.12
C SER A 126 -3.60 -0.58 2.32
N CYS A 127 -3.99 -1.65 2.99
CA CYS A 127 -4.87 -2.71 2.52
C CYS A 127 -6.01 -2.92 3.52
N VAL A 128 -6.62 -1.82 3.96
CA VAL A 128 -7.62 -1.79 5.03
C VAL A 128 -9.04 -1.83 4.47
N ASP A 129 -9.99 -2.33 5.25
CA ASP A 129 -11.36 -2.56 4.82
C ASP A 129 -12.30 -1.37 5.09
N ASN A 130 -12.01 -0.55 6.09
CA ASN A 130 -12.90 0.52 6.52
C ASN A 130 -12.35 1.93 6.21
N VAL A 131 -13.27 2.89 6.07
CA VAL A 131 -12.95 4.26 5.67
C VAL A 131 -12.34 5.03 6.84
N LYS A 132 -12.84 4.81 8.06
CA LYS A 132 -12.30 5.42 9.28
C LYS A 132 -10.78 5.20 9.41
N THR A 133 -10.29 3.98 9.19
CA THR A 133 -8.85 3.66 9.24
C THR A 133 -8.08 4.38 8.14
N ARG A 134 -8.61 4.51 6.92
CA ARG A 134 -7.95 5.31 5.86
C ARG A 134 -7.74 6.76 6.27
N PHE A 135 -8.76 7.40 6.85
CA PHE A 135 -8.64 8.78 7.35
C PHE A 135 -7.67 8.90 8.52
N ALA A 136 -7.69 7.95 9.46
CA ALA A 136 -6.73 7.93 10.57
C ALA A 136 -5.27 7.81 10.07
N ILE A 137 -5.02 6.97 9.06
CA ILE A 137 -3.71 6.86 8.41
C ILE A 137 -3.30 8.19 7.78
N ALA A 138 -4.19 8.83 7.00
CA ALA A 138 -3.91 10.13 6.38
C ALA A 138 -3.55 11.22 7.40
N GLU A 139 -4.28 11.29 8.52
CA GLU A 139 -3.97 12.21 9.62
C GLU A 139 -2.61 11.93 10.27
N MET A 140 -2.27 10.65 10.47
CA MET A 140 -0.97 10.26 11.00
C MET A 140 0.17 10.63 10.03
N LEU A 141 0.02 10.32 8.75
CA LEU A 141 1.01 10.65 7.72
C LEU A 141 1.24 12.16 7.61
N THR A 142 0.16 12.94 7.65
CA THR A 142 0.21 14.41 7.67
C THR A 142 0.87 14.95 8.94
N ALA A 143 0.64 14.32 10.10
CA ALA A 143 1.31 14.70 11.34
C ALA A 143 2.81 14.36 11.31
N MET A 144 3.19 13.22 10.73
CA MET A 144 4.57 12.78 10.60
C MET A 144 5.37 13.67 9.63
N SER A 145 4.76 14.09 8.51
CA SER A 145 5.44 14.95 7.52
C SER A 145 5.78 16.34 8.05
N LYS A 146 5.05 16.82 9.06
CA LYS A 146 5.32 18.11 9.72
C LYS A 146 6.51 18.05 10.68
N GLN A 147 6.97 16.86 11.08
CA GLN A 147 8.11 16.71 11.97
C GLN A 147 9.41 16.94 11.18
N ARG A 148 9.88 18.20 11.15
CA ARG A 148 11.07 18.69 10.41
C ARG A 148 12.40 18.10 10.87
N ARG A 149 12.59 16.79 10.77
CA ARG A 149 13.91 16.16 10.91
C ARG A 149 14.19 15.43 9.62
N ALA A 150 15.27 15.84 8.93
CA ALA A 150 15.81 15.11 7.80
C ALA A 150 16.27 13.73 8.31
N ASN A 151 15.38 12.76 8.22
CA ASN A 151 15.64 11.37 8.58
C ASN A 151 15.52 10.52 7.31
N ARG A 152 16.29 9.44 7.28
CA ARG A 152 16.26 8.46 6.19
C ARG A 152 14.85 7.91 5.94
N ASP A 153 14.09 7.70 7.01
CA ASP A 153 12.74 7.10 6.97
C ASP A 153 11.64 8.18 7.01
N GLU A 154 11.89 9.33 6.36
CA GLU A 154 10.89 10.37 6.17
C GLU A 154 9.73 9.82 5.32
N PRO A 155 8.46 10.02 5.74
CA PRO A 155 7.30 9.64 4.95
C PRO A 155 7.25 10.37 3.61
N LYS A 156 7.26 9.64 2.49
CA LYS A 156 7.22 10.23 1.14
C LYS A 156 6.05 9.77 0.30
N TYR A 157 5.68 8.50 0.42
CA TYR A 157 4.67 7.89 -0.45
C TYR A 157 3.66 7.10 0.33
N TRP A 158 2.41 7.18 -0.11
CA TRP A 158 1.31 6.36 0.36
C TRP A 158 0.61 5.70 -0.84
N LEU A 159 0.48 4.39 -0.81
CA LEU A 159 -0.24 3.59 -1.80
C LEU A 159 -1.46 2.96 -1.12
N ASP A 160 -2.66 3.45 -1.43
CA ASP A 160 -3.91 2.90 -0.89
C ASP A 160 -4.52 1.88 -1.84
N PHE A 161 -4.82 0.70 -1.31
CA PHE A 161 -5.57 -0.35 -1.99
C PHE A 161 -6.99 -0.38 -1.40
N GLY A 162 -7.98 -0.33 -2.28
CA GLY A 162 -9.38 -0.52 -1.91
C GLY A 162 -10.09 -1.44 -2.88
N ASN A 163 -11.04 -2.21 -2.37
CA ASN A 163 -11.84 -3.10 -3.20
C ASN A 163 -13.20 -3.41 -2.58
N SER A 164 -14.14 -3.71 -3.47
CA SER A 164 -15.44 -4.30 -3.18
C SER A 164 -15.53 -5.64 -3.95
N GLN A 165 -16.73 -6.07 -4.33
CA GLN A 165 -16.94 -7.42 -4.87
C GLN A 165 -16.13 -7.69 -6.13
N HIS A 166 -16.29 -6.83 -7.12
CA HIS A 166 -15.65 -6.95 -8.44
C HIS A 166 -14.90 -5.69 -8.85
N THR A 167 -14.96 -4.63 -8.05
CA THR A 167 -14.34 -3.34 -8.33
C THR A 167 -13.25 -3.02 -7.31
N GLY A 168 -12.33 -2.15 -7.68
CA GLY A 168 -11.35 -1.63 -6.74
C GLY A 168 -10.46 -0.57 -7.35
N GLN A 169 -9.54 -0.08 -6.54
CA GLN A 169 -8.61 0.97 -6.90
C GLN A 169 -7.26 0.74 -6.23
N VAL A 170 -6.23 1.29 -6.88
CA VAL A 170 -4.95 1.56 -6.24
C VAL A 170 -4.58 3.01 -6.53
N ILE A 171 -4.27 3.78 -5.49
CA ILE A 171 -3.96 5.21 -5.60
C ILE A 171 -2.64 5.49 -4.88
N LEU A 172 -1.68 6.02 -5.63
CA LEU A 172 -0.42 6.56 -5.17
C LEU A 172 -0.58 8.05 -4.86
N SER A 173 -0.14 8.41 -3.67
CA SER A 173 -0.14 9.76 -3.14
C SER A 173 1.25 10.12 -2.62
N THR A 174 1.59 11.40 -2.65
CA THR A 174 2.78 11.89 -1.97
C THR A 174 2.40 12.37 -0.58
N ILE A 175 3.32 12.20 0.37
CA ILE A 175 3.18 12.73 1.72
C ILE A 175 3.96 14.05 1.75
N GLY A 176 3.26 15.14 1.47
CA GLY A 176 3.90 16.43 1.18
C GLY A 176 4.37 16.52 -0.27
N SER A 177 5.30 17.45 -0.55
CA SER A 177 5.83 17.68 -1.90
C SER A 177 7.20 17.05 -2.07
N ILE A 178 7.40 16.33 -3.18
CA ILE A 178 8.69 15.75 -3.56
C ILE A 178 9.39 16.70 -4.54
N LYS A 179 10.66 17.02 -4.27
CA LYS A 179 11.46 17.87 -5.16
C LYS A 179 11.52 17.25 -6.56
N GLN A 180 11.09 18.03 -7.56
CA GLN A 180 11.12 17.62 -8.96
C GLN A 180 12.38 18.17 -9.66
N PRO A 181 12.91 17.45 -10.67
CA PRO A 181 13.98 17.98 -11.52
C PRO A 181 13.43 19.00 -12.52
N ASP A 182 14.29 19.90 -12.98
CA ASP A 182 13.97 20.75 -14.13
C ASP A 182 13.90 19.86 -15.38
N SER A 183 12.81 19.96 -16.14
CA SER A 183 12.60 19.13 -17.33
C SER A 183 12.15 19.94 -18.54
N GLU A 184 12.92 19.84 -19.63
CA GLU A 184 12.49 20.36 -20.93
C GLU A 184 11.49 19.42 -21.61
N LYS A 185 11.50 18.12 -21.28
CA LYS A 185 10.67 17.09 -21.91
C LYS A 185 9.29 16.94 -21.26
N TYR A 186 9.23 17.04 -19.93
CA TYR A 186 8.02 16.76 -19.15
C TYR A 186 7.54 17.97 -18.36
N GLU A 187 6.25 17.98 -18.05
CA GLU A 187 5.70 18.85 -17.00
C GLU A 187 5.74 18.08 -15.68
N THR A 188 6.54 18.52 -14.72
CA THR A 188 6.78 17.77 -13.48
C THR A 188 5.78 18.13 -12.39
N VAL A 189 5.20 17.12 -11.74
CA VAL A 189 4.21 17.30 -10.67
C VAL A 189 4.81 16.86 -9.34
N ALA A 190 4.96 17.81 -8.41
CA ALA A 190 5.62 17.58 -7.12
C ALA A 190 4.75 16.89 -6.07
N SER A 191 3.42 17.03 -6.18
CA SER A 191 2.47 16.55 -5.16
C SER A 191 1.37 15.73 -5.81
N LEU A 192 1.14 14.52 -5.30
CA LEU A 192 0.04 13.65 -5.70
C LEU A 192 -0.99 13.63 -4.56
N PRO A 193 -2.26 14.01 -4.80
CA PRO A 193 -3.27 14.11 -3.75
C PRO A 193 -3.45 12.81 -2.95
N MET A 194 -3.69 12.93 -1.65
CA MET A 194 -4.10 11.79 -0.83
C MET A 194 -5.48 11.28 -1.28
N VAL A 195 -5.70 9.97 -1.21
CA VAL A 195 -7.00 9.36 -1.52
C VAL A 195 -8.14 9.96 -0.68
N THR A 196 -7.84 10.35 0.57
CA THR A 196 -8.79 10.99 1.49
C THR A 196 -9.09 12.44 1.14
N ASP A 197 -8.20 13.12 0.45
CA ASP A 197 -8.37 14.52 0.05
C ASP A 197 -9.18 14.60 -1.24
N GLU A 198 -8.88 13.74 -2.20
CA GLU A 198 -9.52 13.76 -3.52
C GLU A 198 -10.82 12.97 -3.58
N PHE A 199 -10.88 11.81 -2.93
CA PHE A 199 -12.04 10.90 -2.97
C PHE A 199 -12.74 10.77 -1.62
N GLY A 200 -12.45 11.67 -0.67
CA GLY A 200 -12.94 11.57 0.71
C GLY A 200 -14.46 11.49 0.84
N ASP A 201 -15.21 12.26 0.05
CA ASP A 201 -16.68 12.23 0.08
C ASP A 201 -17.23 10.93 -0.51
N LEU A 202 -16.62 10.41 -1.59
CA LEU A 202 -17.00 9.13 -2.18
C LEU A 202 -16.72 7.97 -1.22
N LEU A 203 -15.59 8.00 -0.51
CA LEU A 203 -15.27 7.02 0.52
C LEU A 203 -16.35 7.02 1.61
N LYS A 204 -16.69 8.17 2.17
CA LYS A 204 -17.73 8.29 3.21
C LYS A 204 -19.11 7.81 2.74
N GLN A 205 -19.46 8.06 1.49
CA GLN A 205 -20.72 7.58 0.91
C GLN A 205 -20.73 6.06 0.76
N SER A 206 -19.62 5.45 0.34
CA SER A 206 -19.53 3.99 0.13
C SER A 206 -19.71 3.17 1.42
N GLU A 207 -19.25 3.69 2.56
CA GLU A 207 -19.35 2.99 3.86
C GLU A 207 -20.80 2.91 4.38
N GLN A 208 -21.66 3.85 3.99
CA GLN A 208 -23.07 3.83 4.38
C GLN A 208 -23.86 2.69 3.70
N THR A 209 -23.37 2.17 2.58
CA THR A 209 -24.05 1.15 1.78
C THR A 209 -23.57 -0.28 2.01
N ASP A 210 -22.47 -0.50 2.74
CA ASP A 210 -21.74 -1.79 2.75
C ASP A 210 -21.54 -2.36 4.18
N ASN A 211 -22.65 -2.62 4.89
CA ASN A 211 -22.66 -2.95 6.33
C ASN A 211 -22.83 -4.45 6.69
N THR A 212 -22.72 -5.38 5.75
CA THR A 212 -22.86 -6.81 6.08
C THR A 212 -21.59 -7.30 6.81
N PRO A 213 -21.60 -8.09 7.89
CA PRO A 213 -20.43 -8.81 8.41
C PRO A 213 -20.22 -10.13 7.64
N SER A 214 -19.01 -10.69 7.59
CA SER A 214 -18.76 -12.01 6.94
C SER A 214 -18.38 -13.04 8.00
N CYS A 215 -19.26 -14.03 8.24
CA CYS A 215 -19.04 -15.10 9.21
C CYS A 215 -18.62 -16.43 8.53
N SER A 216 -18.82 -16.57 7.21
CA SER A 216 -18.42 -17.75 6.42
C SER A 216 -17.64 -17.39 5.14
N LEU A 217 -17.00 -18.39 4.51
CA LEU A 217 -16.31 -18.21 3.22
C LEU A 217 -17.29 -17.77 2.10
N ALA A 218 -18.51 -18.31 2.09
CA ALA A 218 -19.53 -17.94 1.12
C ALA A 218 -19.97 -16.48 1.31
N GLU A 219 -20.26 -16.07 2.54
CA GLU A 219 -20.59 -14.67 2.90
C GLU A 219 -19.42 -13.71 2.68
N ALA A 220 -18.18 -14.20 2.75
CA ALA A 220 -17.02 -13.42 2.40
C ALA A 220 -16.94 -13.20 0.87
N LEU A 221 -17.25 -14.23 0.05
CA LEU A 221 -17.26 -14.14 -1.42
C LEU A 221 -18.35 -13.17 -1.94
N GLU A 222 -19.43 -13.01 -1.19
CA GLU A 222 -20.44 -11.98 -1.47
C GLU A 222 -19.88 -10.57 -1.33
N LYS A 223 -18.85 -10.35 -0.51
CA LYS A 223 -18.21 -9.03 -0.34
C LYS A 223 -17.03 -8.74 -1.26
N GLN A 224 -16.15 -9.73 -1.45
CA GLN A 224 -15.04 -9.62 -2.40
C GLN A 224 -14.84 -10.96 -3.07
N ASP A 225 -14.88 -10.95 -4.40
CA ASP A 225 -14.70 -12.15 -5.22
C ASP A 225 -13.24 -12.66 -5.07
N LEU A 226 -13.02 -13.91 -5.44
CA LEU A 226 -11.77 -14.64 -5.22
C LEU A 226 -10.55 -13.92 -5.84
N TYR A 227 -10.73 -13.25 -6.98
CA TYR A 227 -9.62 -12.74 -7.79
C TYR A 227 -9.31 -11.24 -7.64
N ILE A 228 -10.24 -10.43 -7.13
CA ILE A 228 -10.05 -8.96 -7.07
C ILE A 228 -8.82 -8.56 -6.25
N ASN A 229 -8.61 -9.25 -5.12
CA ASN A 229 -7.47 -9.02 -4.23
C ASN A 229 -6.12 -9.27 -4.91
N ALA A 230 -6.01 -10.37 -5.66
CA ALA A 230 -4.77 -10.73 -6.35
C ALA A 230 -4.51 -9.79 -7.53
N THR A 231 -5.54 -9.44 -8.31
CA THR A 231 -5.41 -8.51 -9.43
C THR A 231 -4.94 -7.14 -8.96
N LEU A 232 -5.56 -6.60 -7.91
CA LEU A 232 -5.15 -5.31 -7.35
C LEU A 232 -3.73 -5.35 -6.83
N ALA A 233 -3.36 -6.38 -6.04
CA ALA A 233 -2.00 -6.53 -5.53
C ALA A 233 -0.95 -6.50 -6.65
N GLN A 234 -1.16 -7.26 -7.73
CA GLN A 234 -0.23 -7.32 -8.85
C GLN A 234 -0.16 -6.00 -9.64
N MET A 235 -1.30 -5.41 -9.99
CA MET A 235 -1.32 -4.14 -10.73
C MET A 235 -0.80 -2.97 -9.89
N GLY A 236 -1.13 -2.93 -8.60
CA GLY A 236 -0.64 -1.91 -7.67
C GLY A 236 0.86 -2.03 -7.39
N CYS A 237 1.37 -3.25 -7.22
CA CYS A 237 2.81 -3.45 -7.06
C CYS A 237 3.58 -3.17 -8.37
N SER A 238 2.96 -3.36 -9.54
CA SER A 238 3.53 -2.93 -10.82
C SER A 238 3.70 -1.41 -10.90
N LEU A 239 2.73 -0.63 -10.38
CA LEU A 239 2.87 0.82 -10.26
C LEU A 239 4.08 1.20 -9.37
N LEU A 240 4.22 0.55 -8.22
CA LEU A 240 5.36 0.78 -7.33
C LEU A 240 6.70 0.36 -7.95
N TRP A 241 6.72 -0.78 -8.65
CA TRP A 241 7.90 -1.25 -9.39
C TRP A 241 8.38 -0.24 -10.43
N ASN A 242 7.45 0.38 -11.16
CA ASN A 242 7.78 1.40 -12.15
C ASN A 242 8.49 2.61 -11.52
N MET A 243 8.09 3.01 -10.31
CA MET A 243 8.79 4.08 -9.58
C MET A 243 10.25 3.71 -9.31
N PHE A 244 10.52 2.49 -8.82
CA PHE A 244 11.88 2.02 -8.54
C PHE A 244 12.72 1.86 -9.81
N ARG A 245 12.14 1.36 -10.91
CA ARG A 245 12.90 1.01 -12.13
C ARG A 245 13.08 2.17 -13.09
N PHE A 246 12.08 3.02 -13.24
CA PHE A 246 12.09 4.10 -14.21
C PHE A 246 12.27 5.48 -13.58
N GLY A 247 12.13 5.59 -12.26
CA GLY A 247 12.32 6.85 -11.54
C GLY A 247 11.22 7.90 -11.79
N MET A 248 10.16 7.54 -12.51
CA MET A 248 9.03 8.43 -12.78
C MET A 248 7.76 7.65 -13.10
N THR A 249 6.61 8.31 -12.98
CA THR A 249 5.33 7.76 -13.44
C THR A 249 4.42 8.82 -14.05
N GLU A 250 3.70 8.43 -15.09
CA GLU A 250 2.60 9.22 -15.70
C GLU A 250 1.24 8.91 -15.05
N ASN A 251 1.12 7.74 -14.44
CA ASN A 251 -0.11 7.28 -13.80
C ASN A 251 0.15 7.15 -12.31
N ARG A 252 -0.69 7.75 -11.49
CA ARG A 252 -0.63 7.63 -10.03
C ARG A 252 -1.61 6.59 -9.48
N GLY A 253 -2.23 5.80 -10.35
CA GLY A 253 -3.21 4.83 -9.88
C GLY A 253 -4.10 4.34 -11.00
N PHE A 254 -5.14 3.62 -10.62
CA PHE A 254 -6.17 3.13 -11.52
C PHE A 254 -7.42 2.72 -10.74
N PHE A 255 -8.53 2.65 -11.47
CA PHE A 255 -9.76 1.96 -11.08
C PHE A 255 -9.93 0.72 -11.95
N ILE A 256 -10.41 -0.37 -11.37
CA ILE A 256 -10.68 -1.62 -12.09
C ILE A 256 -12.09 -2.13 -11.79
N ASN A 257 -12.71 -2.76 -12.79
CA ASN A 257 -13.92 -3.54 -12.65
C ASN A 257 -13.71 -4.90 -13.36
N LEU A 258 -13.60 -5.96 -12.57
CA LEU A 258 -13.41 -7.32 -13.06
C LEU A 258 -14.67 -7.93 -13.66
N LYS A 259 -15.86 -7.39 -13.37
CA LYS A 259 -17.11 -7.88 -13.97
C LYS A 259 -17.15 -7.64 -15.48
N ASN A 260 -16.54 -6.56 -15.95
CA ASN A 260 -16.47 -6.20 -17.36
C ASN A 260 -15.03 -6.06 -17.89
N PHE A 261 -14.04 -6.51 -17.11
CA PHE A 261 -12.61 -6.44 -17.43
C PHE A 261 -12.10 -5.04 -17.80
N HIS A 262 -12.72 -3.99 -17.26
CA HIS A 262 -12.34 -2.61 -17.53
C HIS A 262 -11.32 -2.10 -16.52
N THR A 263 -10.27 -1.41 -16.99
CA THR A 263 -9.31 -0.68 -16.16
C THR A 263 -9.18 0.74 -16.68
N GLN A 264 -9.35 1.72 -15.80
CA GLN A 264 -9.19 3.14 -16.08
C GLN A 264 -7.97 3.68 -15.33
N PRO A 265 -6.91 4.16 -16.02
CA PRO A 265 -5.76 4.75 -15.36
C PRO A 265 -6.11 6.11 -14.74
N LEU A 266 -5.53 6.39 -13.58
CA LEU A 266 -5.55 7.69 -12.93
C LEU A 266 -4.24 8.42 -13.22
N LYS A 267 -4.30 9.42 -14.09
CA LYS A 267 -3.13 10.18 -14.53
C LYS A 267 -2.61 11.11 -13.42
N VAL A 268 -1.32 11.41 -13.49
CA VAL A 268 -0.72 12.53 -12.78
C VAL A 268 -1.30 13.82 -13.40
N ALA A 269 -1.90 14.67 -12.58
CA ALA A 269 -2.62 15.87 -13.00
C ALA A 269 -1.94 17.14 -12.49
#